data_AF-A0A5K1BCN9-F1
#
_entry.id   AF-A0A5K1BCN9-F1
#
_cell.length_a   1.000
_cell.length_b   1.000
_cell.length_c   1.000
_cell.angle_alpha   90.00
_cell.angle_beta   90.00
_cell.angle_gamma   90.00
#
_symmetry.space_group_name_H-M   'P 1'
#
loop_
_entity.id
_entity.type
_entity.pdbx_description
1 polymer ?
#
loop_
_entity_poly.entity_id
_entity_poly.type
_entity_poly.pdbx_seq_one_letter_code
_entity_poly.pdbx_strand_id
1 'polypeptide(L)' 'APEGIHTVCKRFPSLKIVTSEIDVALNEEYRVIPGMGEFGDRYFGTDG' A
#
# COMPACT_ATOMS: atom_id res chain seq x y z
N ALA A 1 -0.32 -4.04 0.02
CA ALA A 1 0.19 -5.40 -0.24
C ALA A 1 0.65 -6.09 1.06
N PRO A 2 0.65 -7.44 1.12
CA PRO A 2 0.94 -8.21 2.33
C PRO A 2 2.33 -7.95 2.93
N GLU A 3 3.33 -7.65 2.11
CA GLU A 3 4.72 -7.42 2.51
C GLU A 3 4.84 -6.25 3.50
N GLY A 4 4.11 -5.17 3.24
CA GLY A 4 4.04 -3.99 4.11
C GLY A 4 3.34 -4.31 5.43
N ILE A 5 2.22 -5.03 5.38
CA ILE A 5 1.46 -5.45 6.57
C ILE A 5 2.34 -6.31 7.48
N HIS A 6 3.00 -7.33 6.91
CA HIS A 6 3.91 -8.19 7.68
C HIS A 6 5.07 -7.40 8.29
N THR A 7 5.66 -6.47 7.55
CA THR A 7 6.77 -5.64 8.04
C THR A 7 6.34 -4.81 9.24
N VAL A 8 5.19 -4.12 9.13
CA VAL A 8 4.65 -3.29 10.22
C VAL A 8 4.26 -4.15 11.43
N CYS A 9 3.53 -5.25 11.23
CA CYS A 9 3.09 -6.12 12.32
C CYS A 9 4.26 -6.82 13.04
N LYS A 10 5.33 -7.20 12.31
CA LYS A 10 6.56 -7.74 12.93
C LYS A 10 7.26 -6.71 13.81
N ARG A 11 7.27 -5.44 13.39
CA ARG A 11 7.94 -4.36 14.15
C ARG A 11 7.09 -3.83 15.30
N PHE A 12 5.77 -3.78 15.13
CA PHE A 12 4.81 -3.21 16.07
C PHE A 12 3.65 -4.20 16.32
N PRO A 13 3.88 -5.26 17.11
CA PRO A 13 2.93 -6.37 17.25
C PRO A 13 1.59 -5.98 17.90
N SER A 14 1.54 -4.90 18.66
CA SER A 14 0.30 -4.41 19.30
C SER A 14 -0.52 -3.46 18.42
N LEU A 15 -0.03 -3.09 17.22
CA LEU A 15 -0.72 -2.19 16.31
C LEU A 15 -1.90 -2.89 15.64
N LYS A 16 -3.03 -2.19 15.51
CA LYS A 16 -4.17 -2.65 14.72
C LYS A 16 -4.21 -1.88 13.40
N ILE A 17 -4.26 -2.59 12.28
CA ILE A 17 -4.37 -2.01 10.94
C ILE A 17 -5.82 -2.15 10.48
N VAL A 18 -6.42 -1.05 10.04
CA VAL A 18 -7.73 -1.01 9.40
C VAL A 18 -7.50 -0.53 7.97
N THR A 19 -7.91 -1.33 6.99
CA THR A 19 -7.82 -1.01 5.56
C THR A 19 -9.05 -1.55 4.85
N SER A 20 -9.48 -0.91 3.77
CA SER A 20 -10.63 -1.35 2.96
C SER A 20 -10.28 -2.54 2.07
N GLU A 21 -9.04 -2.57 1.56
CA GLU A 21 -8.55 -3.57 0.62
C GLU A 21 -7.07 -3.88 0.87
N ILE A 22 -6.65 -5.06 0.43
CA ILE A 22 -5.25 -5.50 0.42
C ILE A 22 -4.94 -6.01 -0.99
N ASP A 23 -4.16 -5.24 -1.75
CA ASP A 23 -3.61 -5.65 -3.05
C ASP A 23 -2.70 -6.88 -2.95
N VAL A 24 -2.49 -7.57 -4.07
CA VAL A 24 -1.84 -8.89 -4.14
C VAL A 24 -0.37 -8.86 -3.69
N ALA A 25 0.41 -7.92 -4.24
CA ALA A 25 1.86 -7.87 -4.03
C ALA A 25 2.41 -6.47 -4.30
N LEU A 26 3.70 -6.30 -4.07
CA LEU A 26 4.48 -5.19 -4.60
C LEU A 26 5.21 -5.62 -5.88
N ASN A 27 5.35 -4.70 -6.83
CA ASN A 27 6.26 -4.87 -7.97
C ASN A 27 7.69 -4.38 -7.65
N GLU A 28 8.60 -4.40 -8.63
CA GLU A 28 10.00 -4.02 -8.44
C GLU A 28 10.20 -2.53 -8.11
N GLU A 29 9.26 -1.68 -8.51
CA GLU A 29 9.24 -0.25 -8.15
C GLU A 29 8.50 0.03 -6.83
N TYR A 30 8.22 -0.99 -6.02
CA TYR A 30 7.50 -0.89 -4.74
C TYR A 30 6.06 -0.36 -4.86
N ARG A 31 5.43 -0.51 -6.02
CA ARG A 31 4.01 -0.20 -6.21
C ARG A 31 3.16 -1.42 -5.91
N VAL A 32 2.03 -1.19 -5.26
CA VAL A 32 1.02 -2.24 -5.06
C VAL A 32 0.40 -2.64 -6.40
N ILE A 33 0.21 -3.94 -6.61
CA ILE A 33 -0.42 -4.49 -7.82
C ILE A 33 -1.67 -5.32 -7.47
N PRO A 34 -2.80 -5.18 -8.20
CA PRO A 34 -3.01 -4.28 -9.34
C PRO A 34 -2.98 -2.79 -8.98
N GLY A 35 -3.33 -2.44 -7.74
CA GLY A 35 -3.19 -1.08 -7.22
C GLY A 35 -4.09 -0.04 -7.90
N MET A 36 -3.92 1.21 -7.48
CA MET A 36 -4.68 2.37 -7.98
C MET A 36 -3.78 3.41 -8.67
N GLY A 37 -2.53 3.06 -9.01
CA GLY A 37 -1.54 4.04 -9.45
C GLY A 37 -1.14 5.02 -8.34
N GLU A 38 -0.64 6.20 -8.70
CA GLU A 38 -0.22 7.22 -7.73
C GLU A 38 -1.44 7.93 -7.14
N PHE A 39 -1.83 7.53 -5.91
CA PHE A 39 -3.02 8.07 -5.26
C PHE A 39 -2.98 9.60 -5.11
N GLY A 40 -1.81 10.15 -4.75
CA GLY A 40 -1.65 11.59 -4.55
C GLY A 40 -1.95 12.37 -5.82
N ASP A 41 -1.35 11.98 -6.93
CA ASP A 41 -1.52 12.69 -8.20
C ASP A 41 -2.95 12.60 -8.72
N ARG A 42 -3.57 11.42 -8.62
CA ARG A 42 -4.97 11.22 -8.99
C ARG A 42 -5.94 11.99 -8.10
N TYR A 43 -5.64 12.09 -6.81
CA TYR A 43 -6.53 12.75 -5.84
C TYR A 43 -6.43 14.28 -5.93
N PHE A 44 -5.22 14.82 -6.10
CA PHE A 44 -4.99 16.26 -6.17
C PHE A 44 -5.01 16.82 -7.60
N GLY A 45 -5.07 15.96 -8.61
CA GLY A 45 -5.07 16.35 -10.03
C GLY A 45 -3.70 16.88 -10.48
N THR A 46 -2.62 16.30 -9.97
CA THR A 46 -1.23 16.67 -10.33
C THR A 46 -0.60 15.72 -11.34
N ASP A 47 -1.38 14.79 -11.90
CA ASP A 47 -0.99 13.98 -13.06
C ASP A 47 -0.70 14.92 -14.25
N GLY A 48 0.56 14.98 -14.69
CA GLY A 48 1.04 15.81 -15.81
C GLY A 48 1.70 15.01 -16.91
#